data_AF-A0A4U9WIT6-F1
#
_entry.id   AF-A0A4U9WIT6-F1
#
_cell.length_a   1.000
_cell.length_b   1.000
_cell.length_c   1.000
_cell.angle_alpha   90.00
_cell.angle_beta   90.00
_cell.angle_gamma   90.00
#
_symmetry.space_group_name_H-M   'P 1'
#
loop_
_entity.id
_entity.type
_entity.pdbx_description
1 polymer ?
#
loop_
_entity_poly.entity_id
_entity_poly.type
_entity_poly.pdbx_seq_one_letter_code
_entity_poly.pdbx_strand_id
1 'polypeptide(L)' 'MLDEDSEDIGNDENLIDYGLDSVRIMELATRWRKIREDIDFIALAKSPTIDSWWALLSERKS' A
#
# COMPACT_ATOMS: atom_id res chain seq x y z
N MET A 1 -28.17 1.05 16.19
CA MET A 1 -28.47 -0.21 15.48
C MET A 1 -28.40 0.11 14.01
N LEU A 2 -27.37 -0.24 13.26
CA LEU A 2 -26.10 -0.87 13.58
C LEU A 2 -25.02 0.17 13.24
N ASP A 3 -24.04 0.37 14.12
CA ASP A 3 -22.77 0.90 13.66
C ASP A 3 -22.25 -0.23 12.76
N GLU A 4 -22.45 -0.10 11.45
CA GLU A 4 -21.94 -1.07 10.48
C GLU A 4 -20.45 -1.16 10.73
N ASP A 5 -20.04 -2.32 11.25
CA ASP A 5 -18.68 -2.65 11.58
C ASP A 5 -17.83 -2.19 10.40
N SER A 6 -16.99 -1.19 10.64
CA SER A 6 -15.89 -0.92 9.72
C SER A 6 -15.14 -2.22 9.70
N GLU A 7 -15.26 -3.01 8.62
CA GLU A 7 -14.46 -4.21 8.47
C GLU A 7 -13.01 -3.74 8.62
N ASP A 8 -12.41 -4.06 9.77
CA ASP A 8 -11.04 -3.68 10.07
C ASP A 8 -10.19 -4.39 9.03
N ILE A 9 -9.74 -3.63 8.03
CA ILE A 9 -8.89 -4.16 6.96
C ILE A 9 -7.61 -4.65 7.64
N GLY A 10 -7.35 -5.94 7.53
CA GLY A 10 -6.13 -6.55 8.05
C GLY A 10 -4.91 -5.97 7.33
N ASN A 11 -3.81 -5.74 8.05
CA ASN A 11 -2.63 -5.14 7.43
C ASN A 11 -1.97 -6.03 6.37
N ASP A 12 -2.21 -7.34 6.43
CA ASP A 12 -1.75 -8.36 5.50
C ASP A 12 -2.72 -8.61 4.34
N GLU A 13 -3.88 -7.95 4.34
CA GLU A 13 -4.89 -8.14 3.32
C GLU A 13 -4.56 -7.40 2.02
N ASN A 14 -5.00 -7.99 0.92
CA ASN A 14 -4.86 -7.42 -0.41
C ASN A 14 -5.85 -6.27 -0.58
N LEU A 15 -5.32 -5.04 -0.60
CA LEU A 15 -6.12 -3.82 -0.72
C LEU A 15 -6.90 -3.72 -2.05
N ILE A 16 -6.52 -4.47 -3.09
CA ILE A 16 -7.28 -4.52 -4.34
C ILE A 16 -8.67 -5.13 -4.11
N ASP A 17 -8.77 -6.12 -3.22
CA ASP A 17 -10.04 -6.76 -2.87
C ASP A 17 -10.97 -5.78 -2.14
N TYR A 18 -10.39 -4.72 -1.55
CA TYR A 18 -11.07 -3.58 -0.92
C TYR A 18 -11.25 -2.36 -1.84
N GLY A 19 -11.04 -2.52 -3.15
CA GLY A 19 -11.28 -1.47 -4.15
C GLY A 19 -10.12 -0.50 -4.37
N LEU A 20 -8.90 -0.86 -3.96
CA LEU A 20 -7.71 -0.15 -4.38
C LEU A 20 -7.39 -0.46 -5.85
N ASP A 21 -7.56 0.53 -6.72
CA ASP A 21 -7.26 0.40 -8.14
C ASP A 21 -5.79 0.73 -8.49
N SER A 22 -5.42 0.40 -9.73
CA SER A 22 -4.06 0.63 -10.25
C SER A 22 -3.68 2.11 -10.33
N VAL A 23 -4.63 3.02 -10.54
CA VAL A 23 -4.38 4.46 -10.61
C VAL A 23 -3.94 4.97 -9.24
N ARG A 24 -4.63 4.57 -8.18
CA ARG A 24 -4.27 4.91 -6.79
C ARG A 24 -2.89 4.37 -6.42
N ILE A 25 -2.55 3.16 -6.85
CA ILE A 25 -1.19 2.61 -6.64
C ILE A 25 -0.14 3.44 -7.38
N MET A 26 -0.41 3.86 -8.62
CA MET A 26 0.50 4.72 -9.39
C MET A 26 0.69 6.10 -8.72
N GLU A 27 -0.37 6.68 -8.16
CA GLU A 27 -0.31 7.94 -7.41
C GLU A 27 0.55 7.79 -6.14
N LEU A 28 0.35 6.70 -5.37
CA LEU A 28 1.15 6.39 -4.19
C LEU A 28 2.63 6.19 -4.55
N ALA A 29 2.92 5.39 -5.57
CA ALA A 29 4.28 5.19 -6.06
C ALA A 29 4.93 6.53 -6.45
N THR A 30 4.22 7.38 -7.20
CA THR A 30 4.71 8.69 -7.62
C THR A 30 5.01 9.59 -6.43
N ARG A 31 4.15 9.58 -5.40
CA ARG A 31 4.33 10.39 -4.20
C ARG A 31 5.50 9.91 -3.36
N TRP A 32 5.62 8.61 -3.13
CA TRP A 32 6.69 8.04 -2.30
C TRP A 32 8.05 8.07 -3.00
N ARG A 33 8.09 7.98 -4.33
CA ARG A 33 9.33 8.11 -5.11
C ARG A 33 10.06 9.44 -4.91
N LYS A 34 9.33 10.50 -4.53
CA LYS A 34 9.92 11.80 -4.16
C LYS A 34 10.71 11.76 -2.85
N ILE A 35 10.47 10.76 -2.01
CA ILE A 35 11.08 10.59 -0.69
C ILE A 35 12.07 9.41 -0.70
N ARG A 36 11.70 8.29 -1.34
CA ARG A 36 12.59 7.16 -1.59
C ARG A 36 12.52 6.72 -3.05
N GLU A 37 13.59 6.98 -3.78
CA GLU A 37 13.68 6.84 -5.25
C GLU A 37 13.51 5.40 -5.78
N ASP A 38 13.69 4.42 -4.91
CA ASP A 38 13.61 2.97 -5.16
C ASP A 38 12.21 2.39 -4.99
N ILE A 39 11.24 3.18 -4.55
CA ILE A 39 9.83 2.79 -4.60
C ILE A 39 9.27 3.06 -5.99
N ASP A 40 8.76 2.01 -6.63
CA ASP A 40 8.03 2.09 -7.89
C ASP A 40 6.69 1.34 -7.85
N PHE A 41 5.92 1.48 -8.93
CA PHE A 41 4.63 0.84 -9.07
C PHE A 41 4.72 -0.68 -8.98
N ILE A 42 5.76 -1.29 -9.55
CA ILE A 42 5.91 -2.75 -9.59
C ILE A 42 6.11 -3.29 -8.17
N ALA A 43 6.94 -2.62 -7.36
CA ALA A 43 7.15 -2.96 -5.96
C ALA A 43 5.85 -2.91 -5.16
N LEU A 44 5.01 -1.88 -5.35
CA LEU A 44 3.74 -1.75 -4.63
C LEU A 44 2.68 -2.74 -5.12
N ALA A 45 2.59 -2.97 -6.43
CA ALA A 45 1.58 -3.84 -7.03
C ALA A 45 1.85 -5.34 -6.80
N LYS A 46 3.10 -5.73 -6.52
CA LYS A 46 3.46 -7.13 -6.23
C LYS A 46 2.83 -7.64 -4.94
N SER A 47 2.76 -6.78 -3.92
CA SER A 47 2.19 -7.08 -2.61
C SER A 47 1.42 -5.87 -2.10
N PRO A 48 0.17 -5.64 -2.57
CA PRO A 48 -0.64 -4.46 -2.25
C PRO A 48 -1.28 -4.57 -0.85
N THR A 49 -0.44 -4.73 0.17
CA THR A 49 -0.82 -4.89 1.59
C THR A 49 -0.16 -3.77 2.40
N ILE A 50 -0.78 -3.37 3.51
CA ILE A 50 -0.23 -2.33 4.37
C ILE A 50 1.12 -2.77 4.94
N ASP A 51 1.23 -4.01 5.41
CA ASP A 51 2.45 -4.56 5.99
C ASP A 51 3.62 -4.59 4.99
N SER A 52 3.37 -5.04 3.76
CA SER A 52 4.42 -5.08 2.73
C SER A 52 4.91 -3.68 2.37
N TRP A 53 3.98 -2.72 2.21
CA TRP A 53 4.35 -1.35 1.91
C TRP A 53 5.06 -0.68 3.08
N TRP A 54 4.67 -0.97 4.31
CA TRP A 54 5.33 -0.46 5.50
C TRP A 54 6.74 -1.00 5.65
N ALA A 55 6.95 -2.30 5.39
CA ALA A 55 8.26 -2.92 5.39
C ALA A 55 9.17 -2.28 4.33
N LEU A 56 8.68 -2.17 3.09
CA LEU A 56 9.36 -1.41 2.03
C LEU A 56 9.67 -0.02 2.54
N LEU A 57 8.72 0.68 3.17
CA LEU A 57 8.89 2.06 3.59
C LEU A 57 9.87 2.25 4.78
N SER A 58 10.06 1.21 5.58
CA SER A 58 10.87 1.26 6.79
C SER A 58 12.30 0.76 6.58
N GLU A 59 12.58 0.16 5.42
CA GLU A 59 13.93 -0.21 5.02
C GLU A 59 14.81 1.05 4.92
N ARG A 60 15.70 1.21 5.90
CA ARG A 60 16.84 2.12 5.80
C ARG A 60 17.88 1.44 4.91
N LYS A 61 18.16 2.04 3.75
CA LYS A 61 19.43 1.74 3.05
C LYS A 61 20.58 2.09 4.01
N SER A 62 21.37 1.08 4.34
CA SER A 62 22.59 1.22 5.14
C SER A 62 23.71 1.83 4.33
#